data_AF-A0AAV2MPS1-F1
#
_entry.id   AF-A0AAV2MPS1-F1
#
_cell.length_a   1.000
_cell.length_b   1.000
_cell.length_c   1.000
_cell.angle_alpha   90.00
_cell.angle_beta   90.00
_cell.angle_gamma   90.00
#
_symmetry.space_group_name_H-M   'P 1'
#
loop_
_entity.id
_entity.type
_entity.pdbx_description
1 polymer ?
#
loop_
_entity_poly.entity_id
_entity_poly.type
_entity_poly.pdbx_seq_one_letter_code
_entity_poly.pdbx_strand_id
1 'polypeptide(L)'
;MRSLLLLLLGASVCWGHSQLRVFNLRAKGLPQDFFGITDGYVKVFFRNDLLGQTSVRKNTVDPWWKEEYTTYTAQENATLKLEVHDEDLILDDLLGTCLSQVQNGTHQKQCAPSQGSISSPACLILGDALPAPPPPGLLHGYVKVHFRSELLGQTEVCKNEANPWWREEFIYIHPKPSDPLTLEVHDKDIIWDDMLGTCFTLVRWGTHQNQCALEEGGMLLYDYTLS
;
A
#
# COMPACT_ATOMS: atom_id res chain seq x y z
N MET A 1 -7.59 -47.67 13.90
CA MET A 1 -7.11 -46.85 12.77
C MET A 1 -6.49 -45.60 13.36
N ARG A 2 -5.23 -45.28 13.02
CA ARG A 2 -4.61 -44.03 13.49
C ARG A 2 -5.17 -42.93 12.61
N SER A 3 -6.07 -42.12 13.15
CA SER A 3 -6.56 -40.95 12.44
C SER A 3 -5.49 -39.86 12.44
N LEU A 4 -5.44 -39.10 11.36
CA LEU A 4 -4.46 -38.04 11.11
C LEU A 4 -5.18 -36.80 10.60
N LEU A 5 -4.79 -35.65 11.15
CA LEU A 5 -5.14 -34.34 10.61
C LEU A 5 -3.89 -33.79 9.95
N LEU A 6 -3.95 -33.54 8.65
CA LEU A 6 -2.94 -32.81 7.89
C LEU A 6 -3.50 -31.44 7.54
N LEU A 7 -2.80 -30.38 7.95
CA LEU A 7 -3.15 -29.00 7.63
C LEU A 7 -2.11 -28.44 6.64
N LEU A 8 -2.60 -27.88 5.54
CA LEU A 8 -1.84 -27.14 4.55
C LEU A 8 -2.29 -25.68 4.57
N LEU A 9 -1.38 -24.78 4.90
CA LEU A 9 -1.66 -23.35 4.96
C LEU A 9 -1.24 -22.68 3.66
N GLY A 10 -2.19 -22.37 2.77
CA GLY A 10 -1.95 -21.56 1.59
C GLY A 10 -2.73 -20.27 1.68
N ALA A 11 -2.16 -19.20 2.26
CA ALA A 11 -2.84 -17.92 2.33
C ALA A 11 -2.55 -17.06 1.10
N SER A 12 -3.53 -16.26 0.69
CA SER A 12 -3.34 -15.11 -0.18
C SER A 12 -4.12 -13.98 0.47
N VAL A 13 -3.42 -13.02 1.08
CA VAL A 13 -4.07 -11.96 1.86
C VAL A 13 -4.79 -10.94 0.98
N CYS A 14 -4.71 -10.93 -0.35
CA CYS A 14 -5.45 -10.05 -1.27
C CYS A 14 -5.81 -8.65 -0.72
N TRP A 15 -4.82 -7.92 -0.19
CA TRP A 15 -4.94 -6.47 -0.06
C TRP A 15 -4.72 -5.90 -1.45
N GLY A 16 -5.81 -5.61 -2.16
CA GLY A 16 -5.80 -4.89 -3.44
C GLY A 16 -5.44 -3.42 -3.24
N HIS A 17 -4.22 -3.14 -2.80
CA HIS A 17 -3.72 -1.79 -2.55
C HIS A 17 -2.68 -1.49 -3.63
N SER A 18 -3.00 -0.56 -4.54
CA SER A 18 -2.10 -0.15 -5.62
C SER A 18 -1.27 1.05 -5.15
N GLN A 19 0.00 1.14 -5.56
CA GLN A 19 0.88 2.24 -5.14
C GLN A 19 0.91 3.29 -6.23
N LEU A 20 0.88 4.55 -5.81
CA LEU A 20 1.28 5.68 -6.65
C LEU A 20 2.47 6.34 -5.97
N ARG A 21 3.57 6.48 -6.70
CA ARG A 21 4.70 7.32 -6.31
C ARG A 21 4.84 8.45 -7.32
N VAL A 22 4.99 9.67 -6.80
CA VAL A 22 5.11 10.92 -7.55
C VAL A 22 6.48 11.50 -7.24
N PHE A 23 7.33 11.64 -8.26
CA PHE A 23 8.72 12.03 -8.08
C PHE A 23 9.24 12.88 -9.25
N ASN A 24 10.47 13.40 -9.08
CA ASN A 24 11.17 14.22 -10.07
C ASN A 24 10.31 15.36 -10.63
N LEU A 25 9.58 16.04 -9.74
CA LEU A 25 8.75 17.17 -10.10
C LEU A 25 9.61 18.32 -10.62
N ARG A 26 9.18 18.91 -11.74
CA ARG A 26 9.82 20.07 -12.35
C ARG A 26 8.77 21.04 -12.86
N ALA A 27 9.06 22.32 -12.77
CA ALA A 27 8.36 23.34 -13.55
C ALA A 27 9.34 24.03 -14.49
N LYS A 28 8.82 24.66 -15.52
CA LYS A 28 9.61 25.49 -16.43
C LYS A 28 8.87 26.78 -16.73
N GLY A 29 9.61 27.87 -16.94
CA GLY A 29 9.03 29.16 -17.29
C GLY A 29 7.97 29.64 -16.29
N LEU A 30 8.23 29.50 -14.98
CA LEU A 30 7.40 30.18 -13.98
C LEU A 30 7.48 31.70 -14.17
N PRO A 31 6.43 32.45 -13.80
CA PRO A 31 6.38 33.89 -13.98
C PRO A 31 7.58 34.60 -13.37
N GLN A 32 7.89 35.75 -13.94
CA GLN A 32 8.87 36.67 -13.40
C GLN A 32 8.25 38.05 -13.42
N ASP A 33 8.03 38.60 -12.24
CA ASP A 33 7.40 39.90 -12.08
C ASP A 33 8.41 40.96 -11.64
N PHE A 34 7.97 42.22 -11.64
CA PHE A 34 8.81 43.38 -11.34
C PHE A 34 9.38 43.35 -9.89
N PHE A 35 8.81 42.52 -9.02
CA PHE A 35 9.17 42.38 -7.61
C PHE A 35 10.12 41.21 -7.30
N GLY A 36 10.40 40.32 -8.26
CA GLY A 36 11.27 39.17 -8.01
C GLY A 36 11.07 38.02 -8.98
N ILE A 37 11.96 37.03 -8.89
CA ILE A 37 11.77 35.74 -9.55
C ILE A 37 10.95 34.88 -8.59
N THR A 38 9.95 34.16 -9.10
CA THR A 38 9.09 33.26 -8.32
C THR A 38 9.86 32.35 -7.35
N ASP A 39 9.37 32.30 -6.12
CA ASP A 39 9.76 31.39 -5.04
C ASP A 39 8.82 30.16 -5.07
N GLY A 40 9.00 29.32 -6.08
CA GLY A 40 8.04 28.27 -6.42
C GLY A 40 8.05 27.05 -5.47
N TYR A 41 6.85 26.55 -5.14
CA TYR A 41 6.65 25.23 -4.52
C TYR A 41 5.40 24.52 -5.05
N VAL A 42 5.23 23.24 -4.73
CA VAL A 42 4.15 22.40 -5.26
C VAL A 42 3.41 21.69 -4.14
N LYS A 43 2.08 21.78 -4.14
CA LYS A 43 1.19 20.93 -3.32
C LYS A 43 0.71 19.75 -4.16
N VAL A 44 0.87 18.54 -3.62
CA VAL A 44 0.56 17.29 -4.32
C VAL A 44 -0.67 16.66 -3.68
N PHE A 45 -1.72 16.45 -4.47
CA PHE A 45 -2.99 15.88 -4.04
C PHE A 45 -3.30 14.60 -4.78
N PHE A 46 -3.71 13.56 -4.06
CA PHE A 46 -4.33 12.39 -4.63
C PHE A 46 -5.83 12.42 -4.32
N ARG A 47 -6.66 12.51 -5.36
CA ARG A 47 -8.09 12.87 -5.25
C ARG A 47 -8.25 14.21 -4.52
N ASN A 48 -8.76 14.19 -3.30
CA ASN A 48 -8.95 15.37 -2.45
C ASN A 48 -7.97 15.43 -1.28
N ASP A 49 -7.12 14.40 -1.11
CA ASP A 49 -6.21 14.28 0.02
C ASP A 49 -4.85 14.90 -0.33
N LEU A 50 -4.35 15.78 0.54
CA LEU A 50 -3.02 16.35 0.42
C LEU A 50 -1.98 15.29 0.81
N LEU A 51 -1.19 14.83 -0.16
CA LEU A 51 -0.07 13.93 0.09
C LEU A 51 1.12 14.67 0.71
N GLY A 52 1.28 15.95 0.37
CA GLY A 52 2.31 16.81 0.93
C GLY A 52 2.61 18.01 0.04
N GLN A 53 3.62 18.77 0.45
CA GLN A 53 4.13 19.93 -0.27
C GLN A 53 5.65 19.88 -0.39
N THR A 54 6.20 20.47 -1.45
CA THR A 54 7.65 20.53 -1.66
C THR A 54 8.29 21.65 -0.85
N SER A 55 9.61 21.65 -0.75
CA SER A 55 10.35 22.82 -0.28
C SER A 55 10.24 23.95 -1.31
N VAL A 56 10.21 25.18 -0.82
CA VAL A 56 10.25 26.38 -1.65
C VAL A 56 11.60 26.49 -2.36
N ARG A 57 11.55 26.72 -3.67
CA ARG A 57 12.73 26.98 -4.51
C ARG A 57 12.76 28.45 -4.83
N LYS A 58 13.63 29.16 -4.11
CA LYS A 58 13.71 30.61 -4.22
C LYS A 58 14.28 31.05 -5.55
N ASN A 59 13.68 32.08 -6.12
CA ASN A 59 14.18 32.86 -7.24
C ASN A 59 14.60 32.01 -8.46
N THR A 60 13.73 31.09 -8.89
CA THR A 60 14.00 30.27 -10.09
C THR A 60 12.76 30.06 -10.95
N VAL A 61 12.90 30.29 -12.26
CA VAL A 61 11.82 30.07 -13.25
C VAL A 61 11.71 28.60 -13.70
N ASP A 62 12.74 27.79 -13.46
CA ASP A 62 12.81 26.37 -13.84
C ASP A 62 13.13 25.47 -12.64
N PRO A 63 12.32 25.47 -11.57
CA PRO A 63 12.62 24.71 -10.37
C PRO A 63 12.57 23.19 -10.59
N TRP A 64 13.41 22.51 -9.82
CA TRP A 64 13.40 21.06 -9.65
C TRP A 64 13.29 20.71 -8.17
N TRP A 65 12.39 19.76 -7.87
CA TRP A 65 12.19 19.23 -6.53
C TRP A 65 12.59 17.76 -6.50
N LYS A 66 13.41 17.40 -5.51
CA LYS A 66 13.91 16.04 -5.28
C LYS A 66 12.96 15.21 -4.42
N GLU A 67 12.01 15.89 -3.79
CA GLU A 67 10.99 15.33 -2.92
C GLU A 67 10.07 14.38 -3.69
N GLU A 68 9.61 13.34 -3.01
CA GLU A 68 8.77 12.29 -3.55
C GLU A 68 7.58 12.04 -2.62
N TYR A 69 6.44 11.68 -3.19
CA TYR A 69 5.21 11.43 -2.45
C TYR A 69 4.65 10.08 -2.85
N THR A 70 4.21 9.31 -1.86
CA THR A 70 3.69 7.95 -2.07
C THR A 70 2.34 7.78 -1.40
N THR A 71 1.41 7.10 -2.08
CA THR A 71 0.17 6.58 -1.50
C THR A 71 -0.03 5.12 -1.89
N TYR A 72 -0.68 4.35 -1.03
CA TYR A 72 -0.95 2.92 -1.21
C TYR A 72 -2.43 2.62 -1.50
N THR A 73 -3.23 3.67 -1.67
CA THR A 73 -4.65 3.57 -2.06
C THR A 73 -4.85 4.01 -3.51
N ALA A 74 -3.81 3.85 -4.34
CA ALA A 74 -3.89 4.25 -5.73
C ALA A 74 -4.93 3.39 -6.45
N GLN A 75 -5.61 4.02 -7.41
CA GLN A 75 -6.60 3.39 -8.25
C GLN A 75 -6.36 3.92 -9.65
N GLU A 76 -6.42 3.03 -10.65
CA GLU A 76 -6.37 3.44 -12.04
C GLU A 76 -7.47 4.46 -12.35
N ASN A 77 -7.17 5.47 -13.16
CA ASN A 77 -8.03 6.61 -13.48
C ASN A 77 -8.45 7.46 -12.26
N ALA A 78 -7.80 7.33 -11.11
CA ALA A 78 -7.93 8.32 -10.05
C ALA A 78 -7.20 9.61 -10.42
N THR A 79 -7.70 10.74 -9.91
CA THR A 79 -7.13 12.05 -10.21
C THR A 79 -5.92 12.35 -9.32
N LEU A 80 -4.78 12.65 -9.94
CA LEU A 80 -3.61 13.27 -9.34
C LEU A 80 -3.66 14.77 -9.68
N LYS A 81 -3.70 15.63 -8.66
CA LYS A 81 -3.70 17.09 -8.80
C LYS A 81 -2.42 17.68 -8.22
N LEU A 82 -1.75 18.53 -8.98
CA LEU A 82 -0.63 19.34 -8.50
C LEU A 82 -0.96 20.81 -8.64
N GLU A 83 -0.72 21.56 -7.58
CA GLU A 83 -0.86 23.00 -7.56
C GLU A 83 0.51 23.63 -7.37
N VAL A 84 0.91 24.50 -8.28
CA VAL A 84 2.16 25.26 -8.21
C VAL A 84 1.84 26.62 -7.61
N HIS A 85 2.57 26.98 -6.56
CA HIS A 85 2.38 28.21 -5.80
C HIS A 85 3.67 29.03 -5.77
N ASP A 86 3.55 30.36 -5.66
CA ASP A 86 4.63 31.28 -5.32
C ASP A 86 4.59 31.58 -3.81
N GLU A 87 5.71 31.43 -3.10
CA GLU A 87 5.77 31.80 -1.67
C GLU A 87 5.87 33.32 -1.52
N ASP A 88 4.85 33.91 -0.89
CA ASP A 88 4.76 35.34 -0.67
C ASP A 88 4.67 35.67 0.83
N LEU A 89 5.03 36.91 1.19
CA LEU A 89 5.08 37.34 2.60
C LEU A 89 3.71 37.34 3.30
N ILE A 90 2.61 37.35 2.55
CA ILE A 90 1.25 37.53 3.09
C ILE A 90 0.31 36.41 2.63
N LEU A 91 0.26 36.11 1.34
CA LEU A 91 -0.58 35.05 0.77
C LEU A 91 0.10 34.50 -0.47
N ASP A 92 0.33 33.18 -0.50
CA ASP A 92 0.92 32.50 -1.64
C ASP A 92 0.00 32.50 -2.86
N ASP A 93 0.55 32.84 -4.02
CA ASP A 93 -0.18 32.91 -5.29
C ASP A 93 -0.23 31.56 -6.01
N LEU A 94 -1.43 31.10 -6.37
CA LEU A 94 -1.60 29.91 -7.20
C LEU A 94 -1.23 30.21 -8.66
N LEU A 95 -0.04 29.76 -9.07
CA LEU A 95 0.49 29.95 -10.41
C LEU A 95 -0.12 29.00 -11.44
N GLY A 96 -0.58 27.82 -11.00
CA GLY A 96 -1.20 26.87 -11.92
C GLY A 96 -1.60 25.54 -11.31
N THR A 97 -2.57 24.89 -11.94
CA THR A 97 -3.03 23.54 -11.58
C THR A 97 -2.79 22.55 -12.72
N CYS A 98 -2.07 21.45 -12.44
CA CYS A 98 -2.03 20.27 -13.29
C CYS A 98 -2.99 19.20 -12.76
N LEU A 99 -3.81 18.64 -13.65
CA LEU A 99 -4.58 17.43 -13.41
C LEU A 99 -4.07 16.30 -14.31
N SER A 100 -3.84 15.14 -13.73
CA SER A 100 -3.53 13.91 -14.46
C SER A 100 -4.36 12.75 -13.93
N GLN A 101 -4.63 11.77 -14.77
CA GLN A 101 -5.21 10.50 -14.36
C GLN A 101 -4.08 9.50 -14.10
N VAL A 102 -4.22 8.72 -13.03
CA VAL A 102 -3.29 7.64 -12.69
C VAL A 102 -3.41 6.52 -13.74
N GLN A 103 -2.29 6.11 -14.31
CA GLN A 103 -2.18 5.03 -15.30
C GLN A 103 -1.14 4.02 -14.84
N ASN A 104 -1.40 2.73 -15.06
CA ASN A 104 -0.48 1.65 -14.67
C ASN A 104 0.88 1.81 -15.36
N GLY A 105 1.97 1.59 -14.62
CA GLY A 105 3.36 1.75 -15.07
C GLY A 105 3.94 3.14 -14.79
N THR A 106 5.17 3.36 -15.26
CA THR A 106 5.88 4.64 -15.13
C THR A 106 5.55 5.57 -16.30
N HIS A 107 4.99 6.73 -16.00
CA HIS A 107 4.58 7.73 -16.98
C HIS A 107 5.27 9.06 -16.74
N GLN A 108 5.75 9.65 -17.82
CA GLN A 108 6.12 11.05 -17.85
C GLN A 108 4.94 11.86 -18.40
N LYS A 109 4.39 12.79 -17.61
CA LYS A 109 3.33 13.69 -18.06
C LYS A 109 3.82 15.12 -18.02
N GLN A 110 3.62 15.82 -19.13
CA GLN A 110 3.80 17.26 -19.22
C GLN A 110 2.42 17.90 -19.14
N CYS A 111 2.20 18.74 -18.13
CA CYS A 111 0.96 19.50 -18.02
C CYS A 111 1.19 20.95 -18.39
N ALA A 112 0.22 21.55 -19.09
CA ALA A 112 0.07 22.98 -19.17
C ALA A 112 -0.98 23.40 -18.11
N PRO A 113 -0.69 24.36 -17.22
CA PRO A 113 -1.65 24.78 -16.21
C PRO A 113 -2.86 25.43 -16.87
N SER A 114 -4.04 25.12 -16.32
CA SER A 114 -5.32 25.59 -16.82
C SER A 114 -5.71 26.95 -16.21
N GLN A 115 -4.91 27.99 -16.48
CA GLN A 115 -5.27 29.42 -16.55
C GLN A 115 -4.02 30.33 -16.58
N GLY A 116 -4.04 31.40 -17.40
CA GLY A 116 -3.14 32.56 -17.28
C GLY A 116 -1.91 32.61 -18.21
N SER A 117 -2.08 33.26 -19.37
CA SER A 117 -1.12 34.01 -20.22
C SER A 117 0.37 33.61 -20.35
N ILE A 118 0.73 33.26 -21.60
CA ILE A 118 2.02 33.43 -22.31
C ILE A 118 3.27 32.82 -21.63
N SER A 119 3.74 31.71 -22.22
CA SER A 119 4.74 30.75 -21.73
C SER A 119 4.17 29.78 -20.68
N SER A 120 3.36 28.84 -21.16
CA SER A 120 2.73 27.82 -20.30
C SER A 120 3.78 27.04 -19.54
N PRO A 121 3.75 27.05 -18.19
CA PRO A 121 4.65 26.21 -17.42
C PRO A 121 4.47 24.75 -17.78
N ALA A 122 5.56 24.10 -18.15
CA ALA A 122 5.57 22.67 -18.40
C ALA A 122 5.90 21.96 -17.09
N CYS A 123 4.87 21.49 -16.37
CA CYS A 123 5.13 20.62 -15.22
C CYS A 123 5.43 19.22 -15.72
N LEU A 124 6.66 18.74 -15.54
CA LEU A 124 7.01 17.34 -15.83
C LEU A 124 6.82 16.52 -14.56
N ILE A 125 5.88 15.58 -14.63
CA ILE A 125 5.61 14.59 -13.61
C ILE A 125 6.22 13.29 -14.09
N LEU A 126 7.07 12.67 -13.29
CA LEU A 126 7.33 11.23 -13.40
C LEU A 126 6.58 10.57 -12.26
N GLY A 127 5.62 9.73 -12.61
CA GLY A 127 4.87 8.95 -11.65
C GLY A 127 4.83 7.50 -12.10
N ASP A 128 5.07 6.58 -11.19
CA ASP A 128 4.86 5.17 -11.40
C ASP A 128 3.66 4.69 -10.59
N ALA A 129 2.66 4.16 -11.29
CA ALA A 129 1.60 3.37 -10.67
C ALA A 129 1.97 1.91 -10.88
N LEU A 130 2.85 1.41 -10.01
CA LEU A 130 3.20 0.00 -10.00
C LEU A 130 2.14 -0.78 -9.21
N PRO A 131 2.00 -2.10 -9.41
CA PRO A 131 1.51 -2.94 -8.32
C PRO A 131 2.34 -2.57 -7.08
N ALA A 132 1.69 -2.15 -6.00
CA ALA A 132 2.39 -1.69 -4.81
C ALA A 132 3.31 -2.80 -4.29
N PRO A 133 4.63 -2.59 -4.18
CA PRO A 133 5.31 -3.11 -3.02
C PRO A 133 4.63 -2.54 -1.76
N PRO A 134 4.42 -3.35 -0.71
CA PRO A 134 3.82 -2.87 0.53
C PRO A 134 4.61 -1.69 1.11
N PRO A 135 3.97 -0.78 1.88
CA PRO A 135 4.66 0.34 2.52
C PRO A 135 5.89 -0.11 3.32
N PRO A 136 6.96 0.71 3.43
CA PRO A 136 7.99 0.47 4.42
C PRO A 136 7.37 0.64 5.82
N GLY A 137 7.08 -0.51 6.44
CA GLY A 137 6.25 -0.72 7.63
C GLY A 137 5.31 -1.93 7.39
N LEU A 138 5.84 -3.05 6.88
CA LEU A 138 6.38 -4.21 7.62
C LEU A 138 5.33 -5.29 7.97
N LEU A 139 4.47 -5.73 7.04
CA LEU A 139 3.75 -7.00 7.27
C LEU A 139 4.77 -8.14 7.27
N HIS A 140 5.13 -8.59 8.46
CA HIS A 140 5.91 -9.77 8.74
C HIS A 140 4.95 -10.90 9.17
N GLY A 141 4.04 -11.25 8.27
CA GLY A 141 2.95 -12.16 8.56
C GLY A 141 3.43 -13.56 8.93
N TYR A 142 2.79 -14.16 9.93
CA TYR A 142 2.91 -15.57 10.24
C TYR A 142 1.62 -16.10 10.91
N VAL A 143 1.43 -17.42 10.92
CA VAL A 143 0.23 -18.06 11.46
C VAL A 143 0.60 -18.99 12.62
N LYS A 144 -0.09 -18.86 13.75
CA LYS A 144 -0.06 -19.83 14.85
C LYS A 144 -1.22 -20.81 14.71
N VAL A 145 -0.91 -22.10 14.73
CA VAL A 145 -1.88 -23.18 14.55
C VAL A 145 -2.16 -23.84 15.89
N HIS A 146 -3.40 -23.72 16.35
CA HIS A 146 -3.88 -24.39 17.55
C HIS A 146 -4.87 -25.49 17.19
N PHE A 147 -4.71 -26.67 17.77
CA PHE A 147 -5.69 -27.73 17.70
C PHE A 147 -6.12 -28.09 19.11
N ARG A 148 -7.42 -28.03 19.39
CA ARG A 148 -7.95 -28.03 20.77
C ARG A 148 -7.35 -26.87 21.57
N SER A 149 -6.68 -27.19 22.66
CA SER A 149 -5.99 -26.22 23.53
C SER A 149 -4.46 -26.27 23.36
N GLU A 150 -3.97 -26.95 22.32
CA GLU A 150 -2.54 -27.19 22.09
C GLU A 150 -2.05 -26.39 20.87
N LEU A 151 -0.93 -25.69 21.00
CA LEU A 151 -0.22 -25.07 19.89
C LEU A 151 0.53 -26.16 19.11
N LEU A 152 0.09 -26.46 17.89
CA LEU A 152 0.78 -27.39 17.00
C LEU A 152 2.07 -26.82 16.44
N GLY A 153 2.11 -25.50 16.28
CA GLY A 153 3.29 -24.77 15.84
C GLY A 153 2.91 -23.45 15.19
N GLN A 154 3.90 -22.86 14.52
CA GLN A 154 3.74 -21.63 13.76
C GLN A 154 4.48 -21.73 12.42
N THR A 155 4.04 -20.95 11.44
CA THR A 155 4.73 -20.84 10.15
C THR A 155 6.01 -20.02 10.24
N GLU A 156 6.81 -20.04 9.17
CA GLU A 156 7.82 -19.02 8.98
C GLU A 156 7.21 -17.63 8.82
N VAL A 157 8.02 -16.63 9.17
CA VAL A 157 7.66 -15.22 9.06
C VAL A 157 7.95 -14.77 7.64
N CYS A 158 6.89 -14.49 6.89
CA CYS A 158 7.00 -13.91 5.55
C CYS A 158 7.17 -12.40 5.70
N LYS A 159 8.36 -11.89 5.35
CA LYS A 159 8.69 -10.49 5.55
C LYS A 159 8.28 -9.62 4.37
N ASN A 160 7.62 -8.50 4.65
CA ASN A 160 7.21 -7.50 3.66
C ASN A 160 6.40 -8.13 2.51
N GLU A 161 5.57 -9.11 2.83
CA GLU A 161 4.78 -9.83 1.84
C GLU A 161 3.30 -9.64 2.15
N ALA A 162 2.59 -8.92 1.27
CA ALA A 162 1.17 -8.61 1.42
C ALA A 162 0.27 -9.79 1.04
N ASN A 163 0.83 -10.83 0.42
CA ASN A 163 0.15 -12.10 0.12
C ASN A 163 1.03 -13.27 0.57
N PRO A 164 1.27 -13.42 1.88
CA PRO A 164 2.19 -14.41 2.38
C PRO A 164 1.61 -15.79 2.10
N TRP A 165 2.46 -16.67 1.58
CA TRP A 165 2.08 -18.00 1.19
C TRP A 165 3.02 -18.98 1.90
N TRP A 166 2.44 -19.96 2.57
CA TRP A 166 3.16 -20.94 3.37
C TRP A 166 3.07 -22.32 2.69
N ARG A 167 4.06 -23.18 2.92
CA ARG A 167 4.02 -24.61 2.51
C ARG A 167 4.05 -25.54 3.70
N GLU A 168 4.09 -24.98 4.90
CA GLU A 168 4.25 -25.70 6.13
C GLU A 168 3.05 -26.60 6.37
N GLU A 169 3.36 -27.84 6.73
CA GLU A 169 2.39 -28.88 7.04
C GLU A 169 2.38 -29.12 8.54
N PHE A 170 1.19 -29.11 9.13
CA PHE A 170 1.01 -29.45 10.54
C PHE A 170 0.25 -30.77 10.64
N ILE A 171 0.77 -31.68 11.46
CA ILE A 171 0.22 -33.03 11.62
C ILE A 171 -0.20 -33.23 13.07
N TYR A 172 -1.45 -33.66 13.27
CA TYR A 172 -1.94 -34.11 14.57
C TYR A 172 -2.37 -35.58 14.53
N ILE A 173 -2.04 -36.33 15.59
CA ILE A 173 -2.31 -37.77 15.68
C ILE A 173 -3.50 -38.01 16.61
N HIS A 174 -4.44 -38.85 16.18
CA HIS A 174 -5.70 -39.15 16.88
C HIS A 174 -6.69 -37.97 17.01
N PRO A 175 -6.90 -37.16 15.95
CA PRO A 175 -7.99 -36.19 15.92
C PRO A 175 -9.36 -36.89 15.93
N LYS A 176 -10.37 -36.18 16.40
CA LYS A 176 -11.78 -36.57 16.33
C LYS A 176 -12.57 -35.51 15.55
N PRO A 177 -13.62 -35.92 14.81
CA PRO A 177 -14.55 -34.96 14.23
C PRO A 177 -15.13 -34.04 15.30
N SER A 178 -15.37 -32.79 14.93
CA SER A 178 -15.80 -31.71 15.83
C SER A 178 -14.75 -31.25 16.84
N ASP A 179 -13.50 -31.73 16.75
CA ASP A 179 -12.42 -31.07 17.46
C ASP A 179 -12.20 -29.66 16.87
N PRO A 180 -11.91 -28.66 17.71
CA PRO A 180 -11.68 -27.30 17.24
C PRO A 180 -10.27 -27.12 16.68
N LEU A 181 -10.19 -26.44 15.53
CA LEU A 181 -8.99 -25.95 14.90
C LEU A 181 -9.06 -24.41 14.88
N THR A 182 -8.04 -23.77 15.44
CA THR A 182 -7.92 -22.31 15.51
C THR A 182 -6.62 -21.87 14.85
N LEU A 183 -6.71 -20.89 13.96
CA LEU A 183 -5.59 -20.29 13.25
C LEU A 183 -5.55 -18.81 13.64
N GLU A 184 -4.46 -18.37 14.26
CA GLU A 184 -4.27 -16.96 14.59
C GLU A 184 -3.25 -16.37 13.63
N VAL A 185 -3.61 -15.30 12.94
CA VAL A 185 -2.73 -14.58 12.03
C VAL A 185 -2.14 -13.38 12.77
N HIS A 186 -0.82 -13.26 12.74
CA HIS A 186 -0.08 -12.22 13.45
C HIS A 186 0.85 -11.48 12.49
N ASP A 187 1.03 -10.18 12.72
CA ASP A 187 2.11 -9.38 12.17
C ASP A 187 3.26 -9.34 13.18
N LYS A 188 4.48 -9.65 12.75
CA LYS A 188 5.64 -9.68 13.64
C LYS A 188 6.26 -8.30 13.77
N ASP A 189 6.32 -7.83 15.00
CA ASP A 189 6.84 -6.50 15.34
C ASP A 189 8.06 -6.55 16.26
N ILE A 190 8.64 -5.38 16.50
CA ILE A 190 9.87 -5.24 17.31
C ILE A 190 9.59 -5.46 18.80
N ILE A 191 8.38 -5.10 19.27
CA ILE A 191 8.06 -5.06 20.69
C ILE A 191 6.96 -6.06 21.06
N TRP A 192 5.85 -6.06 20.31
CA TRP A 192 4.72 -7.00 20.49
C TRP A 192 4.09 -7.28 19.14
N ASP A 193 3.91 -8.55 18.80
CA ASP A 193 3.28 -8.96 17.54
C ASP A 193 1.79 -8.58 17.54
N ASP A 194 1.34 -7.89 16.49
CA ASP A 194 -0.05 -7.47 16.32
C ASP A 194 -0.91 -8.62 15.78
N MET A 195 -2.05 -8.90 16.45
CA MET A 195 -2.97 -9.95 15.99
C MET A 195 -3.89 -9.39 14.90
N LEU A 196 -3.76 -9.92 13.68
CA LEU A 196 -4.56 -9.51 12.53
C LEU A 196 -5.93 -10.18 12.51
N GLY A 197 -6.02 -11.40 13.04
CA GLY A 197 -7.30 -12.06 13.20
C GLY A 197 -7.24 -13.54 13.57
N THR A 198 -8.41 -14.11 13.84
CA THR A 198 -8.58 -15.50 14.27
C THR A 198 -9.58 -16.26 13.41
N CYS A 199 -9.16 -17.39 12.85
CA CYS A 199 -10.01 -18.29 12.11
C CYS A 199 -10.28 -19.56 12.90
N PHE A 200 -11.55 -19.87 13.10
CA PHE A 200 -12.00 -21.02 13.88
C PHE A 200 -12.84 -21.96 13.01
N THR A 201 -12.60 -23.26 13.13
CA THR A 201 -13.45 -24.29 12.52
C THR A 201 -13.49 -25.56 13.35
N LEU A 202 -14.56 -26.35 13.17
CA LEU A 202 -14.70 -27.68 13.72
C LEU A 202 -14.35 -28.70 12.64
N VAL A 203 -13.33 -29.54 12.86
CA VAL A 203 -12.83 -30.42 11.81
C VAL A 203 -13.84 -31.52 11.46
N ARG A 204 -13.95 -31.81 10.16
CA ARG A 204 -14.84 -32.84 9.61
C ARG A 204 -14.04 -33.83 8.78
N TRP A 205 -14.50 -35.07 8.68
CA TRP A 205 -13.85 -36.10 7.85
C TRP A 205 -13.69 -35.64 6.40
N GLY A 206 -12.58 -36.02 5.77
CA GLY A 206 -12.26 -35.67 4.39
C GLY A 206 -11.36 -34.43 4.27
N THR A 207 -11.16 -33.99 3.03
CA THR A 207 -10.39 -32.79 2.68
C THR A 207 -11.33 -31.61 2.51
N HIS A 208 -11.01 -30.49 3.16
CA HIS A 208 -11.83 -29.29 3.17
C HIS A 208 -10.98 -28.07 2.83
N GLN A 209 -11.46 -27.27 1.89
CA GLN A 209 -10.90 -25.96 1.59
C GLN A 209 -11.74 -24.90 2.28
N ASN A 210 -11.09 -24.01 3.02
CA ASN A 210 -11.76 -23.03 3.85
C ASN A 210 -11.19 -21.64 3.61
N GLN A 211 -12.05 -20.65 3.82
CA GLN A 211 -11.68 -19.25 3.83
C GLN A 211 -12.32 -18.58 5.04
N CYS A 212 -11.62 -17.61 5.61
CA CYS A 212 -12.06 -16.87 6.78
C CYS A 212 -11.58 -15.42 6.68
N ALA A 213 -12.47 -14.47 6.98
CA ALA A 213 -12.15 -13.06 7.04
C ALA A 213 -11.49 -12.72 8.37
N LEU A 214 -10.45 -11.91 8.32
CA LEU A 214 -9.71 -11.46 9.51
C LEU A 214 -10.31 -10.17 10.08
N GLU A 215 -10.21 -9.99 11.39
CA GLU A 215 -10.78 -8.87 12.14
C GLU A 215 -10.20 -7.51 11.68
N GLU A 216 -8.88 -7.45 11.43
CA GLU A 216 -8.19 -6.25 10.92
C GLU A 216 -8.23 -6.17 9.38
N GLY A 217 -8.93 -7.09 8.72
CA GLY A 217 -9.13 -7.13 7.27
C GLY A 217 -8.22 -8.11 6.52
N GLY A 218 -8.67 -8.51 5.33
CA GLY A 218 -8.05 -9.58 4.55
C GLY A 218 -8.72 -10.94 4.75
N MET A 219 -8.22 -11.96 4.04
CA MET A 219 -8.74 -13.32 4.11
C MET A 219 -7.61 -14.33 4.29
N LEU A 220 -7.83 -15.29 5.19
CA LEU A 220 -7.01 -16.49 5.33
C LEU A 220 -7.64 -17.64 4.54
N LEU A 221 -6.88 -18.22 3.62
CA LEU A 221 -7.23 -19.46 2.92
C LEU A 221 -6.44 -20.61 3.53
N TYR A 222 -7.09 -21.74 3.78
CA TYR A 222 -6.44 -22.91 4.37
C TYR A 222 -7.18 -24.21 4.04
N ASP A 223 -6.41 -25.27 3.87
CA ASP A 223 -6.91 -26.59 3.56
C ASP A 223 -6.54 -27.56 4.68
N TYR A 224 -7.46 -28.42 5.09
CA TYR A 224 -7.15 -29.51 6.01
C TYR A 224 -7.74 -30.83 5.53
N THR A 225 -7.07 -31.92 5.87
CA THR A 225 -7.54 -33.29 5.61
C THR A 225 -7.61 -34.07 6.91
N LEU A 226 -8.79 -34.56 7.24
CA LEU A 226 -9.02 -35.48 8.36
C LEU A 226 -9.28 -36.90 7.81
N SER A 227 -8.39 -37.85 8.12
CA SER A 227 -8.44 -39.26 7.69
C SER A 227 -8.31 -40.25 8.83
#